data_AF-A0A352VH11-F1
#
_entry.id   AF-A0A352VH11-F1
#
_cell.length_a   1.000
_cell.length_b   1.000
_cell.length_c   1.000
_cell.angle_alpha   90.00
_cell.angle_beta   90.00
_cell.angle_gamma   90.00
#
_symmetry.space_group_name_H-M   'P 1'
#
loop_
_entity.id
_entity.type
_entity.pdbx_description
1 polymer ?
#
loop_
_entity_poly.entity_id
_entity_poly.type
_entity_poly.pdbx_seq_one_letter_code
_entity_poly.pdbx_strand_id
1 'polypeptide(L)'
;MSHSSDCTRRGLDRRAFLRSAGGTAILGAVGVKPALAANVVDSKPALGPQVFDFDEIYDRVGTDSTKWDGAIASYGEGIEVGMGVADLDFRAAPCITRALAERCEHQNWGYLRRPAKYVDAVVDWNQRRYGLEIDPETIQWTAGVHPAIIAG
;
A
#
# COMPACT_ATOMS: atom_id res chain seq x y z
N MET A 1 43.00 -34.60 -6.15
CA MET A 1 41.66 -35.23 -6.02
C MET A 1 40.64 -34.12 -5.92
N SER A 2 39.99 -33.79 -7.03
CA SER A 2 38.91 -32.81 -7.12
C SER A 2 37.64 -33.38 -6.48
N HIS A 3 36.92 -32.62 -5.68
CA HIS A 3 35.47 -32.77 -5.52
C HIS A 3 34.85 -31.38 -5.39
N SER A 4 34.24 -30.95 -6.49
CA SER A 4 33.27 -29.85 -6.56
C SER A 4 31.91 -30.43 -6.20
N SER A 5 31.22 -29.87 -5.22
CA SER A 5 29.84 -30.23 -4.90
C SER A 5 28.97 -28.99 -5.05
N ASP A 6 28.41 -28.88 -6.25
CA ASP A 6 27.40 -27.91 -6.67
C ASP A 6 26.06 -28.25 -5.97
N CYS A 7 25.63 -27.41 -5.03
CA CYS A 7 24.37 -27.57 -4.32
C CYS A 7 23.35 -26.58 -4.89
N THR A 8 22.70 -26.97 -5.98
CA THR A 8 21.58 -26.22 -6.54
C THR A 8 20.34 -26.43 -5.66
N ARG A 9 20.11 -25.53 -4.70
CA ARG A 9 18.85 -25.47 -3.93
C ARG A 9 17.71 -25.10 -4.87
N ARG A 10 16.98 -26.12 -5.31
CA ARG A 10 15.74 -26.00 -6.11
C ARG A 10 14.58 -25.64 -5.18
N GLY A 11 14.53 -24.38 -4.74
CA GLY A 11 13.38 -23.81 -4.01
C GLY A 11 12.30 -23.33 -4.98
N LEU A 12 11.03 -23.42 -4.57
CA LEU A 12 9.89 -22.92 -5.34
C LEU A 12 10.05 -21.43 -5.64
N ASP A 13 10.09 -21.09 -6.93
CA ASP A 13 10.32 -19.72 -7.39
C ASP A 13 9.03 -18.88 -7.26
N ARG A 14 9.09 -17.84 -6.41
CA ARG A 14 8.04 -16.81 -6.22
C ARG A 14 7.50 -16.27 -7.55
N ARG A 15 8.36 -16.24 -8.59
CA ARG A 15 8.06 -15.75 -9.94
C ARG A 15 7.08 -16.63 -10.70
N ALA A 16 7.08 -17.94 -10.44
CA ALA A 16 6.20 -18.89 -11.10
C ALA A 16 4.76 -18.78 -10.58
N PHE A 17 4.59 -18.52 -9.29
CA PHE A 17 3.29 -18.41 -8.63
C PHE A 17 2.49 -17.18 -9.06
N LEU A 18 3.14 -16.02 -9.20
CA LEU A 18 2.44 -14.76 -9.54
C LEU A 18 2.00 -14.68 -11.00
N ARG A 19 2.65 -15.42 -11.91
CA ARG A 19 2.31 -15.39 -13.35
C ARG A 19 1.03 -16.15 -13.68
N SER A 20 0.65 -17.15 -12.88
CA SER A 20 -0.59 -17.90 -13.12
C SER A 20 -1.86 -17.15 -12.69
N ALA A 21 -1.73 -16.09 -11.88
CA ALA A 21 -2.88 -15.46 -11.21
C ALA A 21 -3.50 -14.25 -11.95
N GLY A 22 -2.90 -13.74 -13.04
CA GLY A 22 -3.25 -12.41 -13.59
C GLY A 22 -3.84 -12.39 -15.01
N GLY A 23 -4.36 -13.50 -15.53
CA GLY A 23 -4.54 -13.67 -16.97
C GLY A 23 -5.97 -13.61 -17.54
N THR A 24 -6.84 -12.64 -17.21
CA THR A 24 -8.00 -12.30 -18.08
C THR A 24 -8.69 -10.98 -17.71
N ALA A 25 -9.14 -10.23 -18.74
CA ALA A 25 -10.12 -9.12 -18.75
C ALA A 25 -9.58 -7.68 -18.90
N ILE A 26 -9.41 -7.22 -20.15
CA ILE A 26 -9.62 -5.80 -20.52
C ILE A 26 -10.36 -5.74 -21.86
N LEU A 27 -11.61 -5.29 -21.86
CA LEU A 27 -12.28 -4.73 -23.04
C LEU A 27 -13.47 -3.82 -22.65
N GLY A 28 -13.32 -2.51 -22.88
CA GLY A 28 -14.40 -1.59 -23.28
C GLY A 28 -15.11 -0.76 -22.20
N ALA A 29 -14.99 0.57 -22.29
CA ALA A 29 -16.12 1.49 -22.52
C ALA A 29 -15.64 2.96 -22.61
N VAL A 30 -16.10 3.66 -23.65
CA VAL A 30 -15.78 5.03 -24.03
C VAL A 30 -16.92 5.95 -23.61
N GLY A 31 -16.58 7.12 -23.04
CA GLY A 31 -17.30 8.39 -23.25
C GLY A 31 -18.46 8.73 -22.30
N VAL A 32 -18.29 9.82 -21.53
CA VAL A 32 -19.22 10.96 -21.32
C VAL A 32 -18.48 12.02 -20.47
N LYS A 33 -18.59 13.30 -20.84
CA LYS A 33 -18.24 14.46 -19.99
C LYS A 33 -19.54 15.10 -19.49
N PRO A 34 -19.51 15.71 -18.30
CA PRO A 34 -19.85 17.12 -18.25
C PRO A 34 -18.80 17.96 -17.51
N ALA A 35 -18.70 19.20 -17.94
CA ALA A 35 -17.90 20.25 -17.35
C ALA A 35 -18.58 20.76 -16.07
N LEU A 36 -17.86 20.76 -14.94
CA LEU A 36 -17.75 21.87 -13.96
C LEU A 36 -16.99 21.37 -12.72
N ALA A 37 -15.67 21.50 -12.69
CA ALA A 37 -14.88 21.36 -11.46
C ALA A 37 -13.63 22.22 -11.57
N ALA A 38 -13.65 23.37 -10.89
CA ALA A 38 -12.50 24.25 -10.78
C ALA A 38 -11.38 23.55 -9.98
N ASN A 39 -10.20 23.48 -10.60
CA ASN A 39 -8.88 23.26 -9.99
C ASN A 39 -8.80 22.19 -8.89
N VAL A 40 -9.18 20.96 -9.21
CA VAL A 40 -8.45 19.82 -8.66
C VAL A 40 -7.17 19.73 -9.47
N VAL A 41 -6.01 19.91 -8.84
CA VAL A 41 -4.75 19.49 -9.45
C VAL A 41 -4.90 18.00 -9.66
N ASP A 42 -5.22 17.66 -10.90
CA ASP A 42 -5.36 16.30 -11.37
C ASP A 42 -3.95 15.73 -11.34
N SER A 43 -3.56 15.15 -10.20
CA SER A 43 -2.28 14.48 -10.02
C SER A 43 -2.31 13.20 -10.85
N LYS A 44 -2.28 13.37 -12.18
CA LYS A 44 -2.25 12.31 -13.16
C LYS A 44 -1.20 11.30 -12.66
N PRO A 45 -1.57 10.04 -12.38
CA PRO A 45 -0.58 9.04 -12.04
C PRO A 45 0.41 9.02 -13.21
N ALA A 46 1.72 9.07 -12.90
CA ALA A 46 2.71 9.14 -13.96
C ALA A 46 2.45 7.98 -14.92
N LEU A 47 2.16 8.33 -16.17
CA LEU A 47 1.60 7.47 -17.21
C LEU A 47 2.74 6.64 -17.80
N GLY A 48 3.31 5.77 -16.98
CA GLY A 48 4.34 4.81 -17.32
C GLY A 48 4.23 3.61 -16.38
N PRO A 49 4.81 2.46 -16.73
CA PRO A 49 4.92 1.35 -15.80
C PRO A 49 5.64 1.87 -14.55
N GLN A 50 4.93 1.93 -13.42
CA GLN A 50 5.58 2.14 -12.13
C GLN A 50 6.39 0.88 -11.87
N VAL A 51 7.70 0.94 -12.13
CA VAL A 51 8.60 -0.16 -11.83
C VAL A 51 8.81 -0.13 -10.32
N PHE A 52 8.21 -1.08 -9.63
CA PHE A 52 8.45 -1.31 -8.21
C PHE A 52 9.62 -2.28 -8.08
N ASP A 53 10.67 -1.85 -7.38
CA ASP A 53 11.75 -2.73 -6.97
C ASP A 53 11.46 -3.26 -5.56
N PHE A 54 10.94 -4.48 -5.49
CA PHE A 54 10.70 -5.18 -4.22
C PHE A 54 11.91 -6.01 -3.76
N ASP A 55 13.01 -6.00 -4.52
CA ASP A 55 14.28 -6.61 -4.12
C ASP A 55 15.22 -5.58 -3.46
N GLU A 56 14.93 -4.28 -3.59
CA GLU A 56 15.57 -3.22 -2.81
C GLU A 56 15.38 -3.48 -1.31
N ILE A 57 16.49 -3.66 -0.59
CA ILE A 57 16.49 -3.75 0.86
C ILE A 57 16.22 -2.36 1.44
N TYR A 58 15.10 -2.22 2.14
CA TYR A 58 14.75 -1.02 2.87
C TYR A 58 14.95 -1.24 4.37
N ASP A 59 16.11 -0.80 4.89
CA ASP A 59 16.44 -0.93 6.31
C ASP A 59 15.55 -0.02 7.17
N ARG A 60 15.01 -0.60 8.25
CA ARG A 60 14.07 0.02 9.19
C ARG A 60 14.53 -0.11 10.65
N VAL A 61 15.77 -0.57 10.88
CA VAL A 61 16.36 -0.58 12.22
C VAL A 61 16.70 0.86 12.62
N GLY A 62 16.40 1.22 13.87
CA GLY A 62 16.63 2.57 14.40
C GLY A 62 15.63 3.61 13.88
N THR A 63 14.48 3.20 13.37
CA THR A 63 13.42 4.09 12.88
C THR A 63 12.16 4.05 13.74
N ASP A 64 12.28 3.63 15.00
CA ASP A 64 11.16 3.38 15.92
C ASP A 64 10.15 2.33 15.40
N SER A 65 10.65 1.34 14.67
CA SER A 65 9.82 0.30 14.06
C SER A 65 9.45 -0.77 15.09
N THR A 66 8.15 -0.95 15.37
CA THR A 66 7.69 -2.02 16.28
C THR A 66 8.13 -3.41 15.80
N LYS A 67 8.19 -3.63 14.48
CA LYS A 67 8.61 -4.90 13.88
C LYS A 67 10.08 -5.24 14.13
N TRP A 68 10.95 -4.23 14.11
CA TRP A 68 12.41 -4.38 14.24
C TRP A 68 12.89 -3.94 15.62
N ASP A 69 12.82 -2.64 15.92
CA ASP A 69 13.29 -2.07 17.18
C ASP A 69 12.51 -2.59 18.38
N GLY A 70 11.18 -2.75 18.24
CA GLY A 70 10.35 -3.35 19.29
C GLY A 70 10.72 -4.82 19.56
N ALA A 71 11.05 -5.59 18.52
CA ALA A 71 11.49 -6.98 18.67
C ALA A 71 12.88 -7.05 19.33
N ILE A 72 13.82 -6.22 18.90
CA ILE A 72 15.16 -6.12 19.50
C ILE A 72 15.07 -5.75 20.98
N ALA A 73 14.25 -4.75 21.32
CA ALA A 73 14.03 -4.33 22.70
C ALA A 73 13.41 -5.43 23.58
N SER A 74 12.52 -6.26 23.00
CA SER A 74 11.80 -7.30 23.75
C SER A 74 12.58 -8.62 23.88
N TYR A 75 13.39 -8.97 22.87
CA TYR A 75 13.99 -10.29 22.72
C TYR A 75 15.52 -10.27 22.62
N GLY A 76 16.14 -9.09 22.55
CA GLY A 76 17.59 -8.88 22.50
C GLY A 76 18.15 -8.63 21.09
N GLU A 77 19.44 -8.26 21.03
CA GLU A 77 20.15 -7.90 19.79
C GLU A 77 20.38 -9.07 18.81
N GLY A 78 20.02 -10.30 19.19
CA GLY A 78 20.14 -11.48 18.33
C GLY A 78 19.04 -11.64 17.28
N ILE A 79 18.14 -10.66 17.11
CA ILE A 79 17.08 -10.69 16.10
C ILE A 79 17.67 -10.41 14.72
N GLU A 80 17.81 -11.47 13.92
CA GLU A 80 18.29 -11.40 12.54
C GLU A 80 17.17 -11.12 11.51
N VAL A 81 15.92 -11.51 11.82
CA VAL A 81 14.78 -11.35 10.90
C VAL A 81 13.51 -10.96 11.66
N GLY A 82 12.95 -9.79 11.36
CA GLY A 82 11.63 -9.36 11.85
C GLY A 82 10.50 -10.01 11.06
N MET A 83 9.76 -10.96 11.66
CA MET A 83 8.60 -11.62 11.02
C MET A 83 7.32 -11.60 11.87
N GLY A 84 7.29 -10.86 12.97
CA GLY A 84 6.18 -10.88 13.93
C GLY A 84 5.00 -9.97 13.55
N VAL A 85 5.26 -8.67 13.38
CA VAL A 85 4.22 -7.65 13.15
C VAL A 85 3.86 -7.57 11.67
N ALA A 86 2.56 -7.45 11.37
CA ALA A 86 2.00 -7.42 10.02
C ALA A 86 2.16 -6.06 9.32
N ASP A 87 3.40 -5.59 9.16
CA ASP A 87 3.77 -4.52 8.24
C ASP A 87 4.87 -4.99 7.26
N LEU A 88 5.13 -4.20 6.21
CA LEU A 88 6.00 -4.56 5.10
C LEU A 88 7.32 -3.77 5.12
N ASP A 89 8.42 -4.40 4.74
CA ASP A 89 9.74 -3.76 4.60
C ASP A 89 9.94 -3.23 3.18
N PHE A 90 8.95 -2.49 2.67
CA PHE A 90 8.99 -1.85 1.36
C PHE A 90 8.70 -0.36 1.49
N ARG A 91 9.23 0.43 0.55
CA ARG A 91 8.79 1.82 0.39
C ARG A 91 7.30 1.86 0.05
N ALA A 92 6.59 2.83 0.61
CA ALA A 92 5.22 3.11 0.19
C ALA A 92 5.18 3.46 -1.31
N ALA A 93 4.04 3.20 -1.95
CA ALA A 93 3.88 3.51 -3.37
C ALA A 93 4.16 5.01 -3.63
N PRO A 94 4.85 5.40 -4.72
CA PRO A 94 5.24 6.78 -4.97
C PRO A 94 4.09 7.78 -4.93
N CYS A 95 2.88 7.36 -5.33
CA CYS A 95 1.69 8.21 -5.26
C CYS A 95 1.29 8.58 -3.82
N ILE A 96 1.50 7.68 -2.85
CA ILE A 96 1.22 7.91 -1.43
C ILE A 96 2.25 8.88 -0.86
N THR A 97 3.54 8.61 -1.08
CA THR A 97 4.64 9.47 -0.62
C THR A 97 4.52 10.89 -1.18
N ARG A 98 4.19 11.03 -2.47
CA ARG A 98 3.96 12.33 -3.09
C ARG A 98 2.77 13.06 -2.47
N ALA A 99 1.63 12.41 -2.26
CA ALA A 99 0.47 13.04 -1.65
C ALA A 99 0.73 13.52 -0.22
N LEU A 100 1.54 12.77 0.55
CA LEU A 100 2.00 13.19 1.87
C LEU A 100 2.93 14.41 1.79
N ALA A 101 3.91 14.39 0.87
CA ALA A 101 4.81 15.51 0.66
C ALA A 101 4.06 16.80 0.25
N GLU A 102 3.14 16.69 -0.72
CA GLU A 102 2.26 17.80 -1.14
C GLU A 102 1.44 18.33 0.04
N ARG A 103 0.91 17.45 0.90
CA ARG A 103 0.19 17.89 2.10
C ARG A 103 1.10 18.64 3.07
N CYS A 104 2.37 18.27 3.17
CA CYS A 104 3.34 18.95 4.04
C CYS A 104 3.72 20.36 3.58
N GLU A 105 3.54 20.68 2.30
CA GLU A 105 3.71 22.05 1.79
C GLU A 105 2.69 23.01 2.41
N HIS A 106 1.50 22.51 2.78
CA HIS A 106 0.51 23.27 3.52
C HIS A 106 0.80 23.25 5.04
N GLN A 107 1.51 24.27 5.52
CA GLN A 107 2.05 24.33 6.89
C GLN A 107 1.03 24.64 8.01
N ASN A 108 -0.26 24.36 7.79
CA ASN A 108 -1.29 24.42 8.84
C ASN A 108 -1.75 22.99 9.18
N TRP A 109 -1.71 22.66 10.46
CA TRP A 109 -2.00 21.33 11.02
C TRP A 109 -3.23 21.30 11.93
N GLY A 110 -4.06 22.35 11.85
CA GLY A 110 -5.34 22.40 12.57
C GLY A 110 -6.36 21.37 12.06
N TYR A 111 -7.58 21.45 12.58
CA TYR A 111 -8.64 20.50 12.26
C TYR A 111 -8.93 20.41 10.76
N LEU A 112 -8.92 19.19 10.23
CA LEU A 112 -9.29 18.91 8.86
C LEU A 112 -10.74 18.47 8.77
N ARG A 113 -11.52 19.18 7.95
CA ARG A 113 -12.78 18.64 7.42
C ARG A 113 -12.45 17.67 6.29
N ARG A 114 -13.07 16.50 6.32
CA ARG A 114 -12.85 15.48 5.30
C ARG A 114 -13.48 15.88 3.97
N PRO A 115 -12.74 15.78 2.85
CA PRO A 115 -13.31 16.07 1.53
C PRO A 115 -14.13 14.88 1.01
N ALA A 116 -15.19 15.16 0.24
CA ALA A 116 -16.09 14.13 -0.34
C ALA A 116 -15.32 13.07 -1.15
N LYS A 117 -14.29 13.50 -1.92
CA LYS A 117 -13.41 12.63 -2.72
C LYS A 117 -12.80 11.45 -1.97
N TYR A 118 -12.72 11.51 -0.65
CA TYR A 118 -12.20 10.41 0.16
C TYR A 118 -13.22 9.26 0.27
N VAL A 119 -14.50 9.58 0.44
CA VAL A 119 -15.60 8.59 0.43
C VAL A 119 -15.68 7.93 -0.94
N ASP A 120 -15.67 8.74 -2.00
CA ASP A 120 -15.72 8.27 -3.39
C ASP A 120 -14.57 7.30 -3.69
N ALA A 121 -13.35 7.61 -3.24
CA ALA A 121 -12.19 6.74 -3.44
C ALA A 121 -12.35 5.36 -2.79
N VAL A 122 -13.00 5.27 -1.63
CA VAL A 122 -13.28 4.00 -0.93
C VAL A 122 -14.35 3.20 -1.67
N VAL A 123 -15.45 3.85 -2.07
CA VAL A 123 -16.54 3.23 -2.84
C VAL A 123 -15.98 2.69 -4.17
N ASP A 124 -15.32 3.54 -4.94
CA ASP A 124 -14.78 3.15 -6.25
C ASP A 124 -13.73 2.05 -6.15
N TRP A 125 -12.90 2.05 -5.11
CA TRP A 125 -11.91 1.00 -4.91
C TRP A 125 -12.57 -0.35 -4.72
N ASN A 126 -13.60 -0.44 -3.88
CA ASN A 126 -14.30 -1.68 -3.62
C ASN A 126 -15.10 -2.14 -4.84
N GLN A 127 -15.73 -1.22 -5.57
CA GLN A 127 -16.44 -1.55 -6.79
C GLN A 127 -15.49 -2.11 -7.86
N ARG A 128 -14.37 -1.43 -8.14
CA ARG A 128 -13.42 -1.89 -9.18
C ARG A 128 -12.72 -3.19 -8.82
N ARG A 129 -12.43 -3.43 -7.54
CA ARG A 129 -11.61 -4.58 -7.09
C ARG A 129 -12.46 -5.82 -6.80
N TYR A 130 -13.67 -5.61 -6.28
CA TYR A 130 -14.49 -6.67 -5.72
C TYR A 130 -15.92 -6.68 -6.26
N GLY A 131 -16.33 -5.68 -7.07
CA GLY A 131 -17.70 -5.55 -7.56
C GLY A 131 -18.71 -5.24 -6.45
N LEU A 132 -18.24 -4.64 -5.35
CA LEU A 132 -19.06 -4.31 -4.19
C LEU A 132 -19.62 -2.90 -4.31
N GLU A 133 -20.95 -2.82 -4.42
CA GLU A 133 -21.72 -1.58 -4.31
C GLU A 133 -21.83 -1.18 -2.83
N ILE A 134 -21.10 -0.15 -2.42
CA ILE A 134 -21.13 0.39 -1.06
C ILE A 134 -21.96 1.66 -1.06
N ASP A 135 -22.98 1.72 -0.20
CA ASP A 135 -23.70 2.96 0.07
C ASP A 135 -22.78 3.95 0.82
N PRO A 136 -22.44 5.12 0.24
CA PRO A 136 -21.59 6.12 0.85
C PRO A 136 -22.03 6.56 2.25
N GLU A 137 -23.34 6.54 2.53
CA GLU A 137 -23.92 6.98 3.81
C GLU A 137 -23.62 6.00 4.95
N THR A 138 -23.32 4.74 4.62
CA THR A 138 -23.00 3.70 5.62
C THR A 138 -21.56 3.75 6.11
N ILE A 139 -20.70 4.56 5.48
CA ILE A 139 -19.27 4.58 5.78
C ILE A 139 -18.99 5.40 7.05
N GLN A 140 -18.58 4.69 8.09
CA GLN A 140 -18.08 5.25 9.35
C GLN A 140 -16.55 5.18 9.43
N TRP A 141 -15.97 6.03 10.27
CA TRP A 141 -14.53 6.24 10.32
C TRP A 141 -13.99 6.01 11.71
N THR A 142 -12.89 5.30 11.75
CA THR A 142 -12.18 4.91 12.96
C THR A 142 -10.69 5.08 12.70
N ALA A 143 -9.92 5.28 13.77
CA ALA A 143 -8.46 5.29 13.67
C ALA A 143 -7.89 3.92 13.28
N GLY A 144 -8.65 2.84 13.47
CA GLY A 144 -8.26 1.49 13.07
C GLY A 144 -9.39 0.48 13.28
N VAL A 145 -9.17 -0.75 12.81
CA VAL A 145 -10.18 -1.81 12.87
C VAL A 145 -10.54 -2.19 14.31
N HIS A 146 -9.55 -2.31 15.20
CA HIS A 146 -9.79 -2.76 16.58
C HIS A 146 -10.70 -1.80 17.38
N PRO A 147 -10.47 -0.47 17.41
CA PRO A 147 -11.42 0.46 18.02
C PRO A 147 -12.83 0.41 17.43
N ALA A 148 -12.97 0.20 16.11
CA ALA A 148 -14.28 0.07 15.48
C ALA A 148 -15.08 -1.14 15.99
N ILE A 149 -14.40 -2.25 16.26
CA ILE A 149 -15.04 -3.47 16.78
C ILE A 149 -15.51 -3.26 18.23
N ILE A 150 -14.72 -2.58 19.06
CA ILE A 150 -15.06 -2.37 20.48
C ILE A 150 -16.12 -1.29 20.68
N ALA A 151 -16.17 -0.30 19.78
CA ALA A 151 -17.14 0.80 19.86
C ALA A 151 -18.53 0.46 19.31
N GLY A 152 -18.68 -0.69 18.63
CA GLY A 152 -19.93 -1.17 18.04
C GLY A 152 -20.80 -1.99 18.97
#